data_AF-A0AA92HHL2-F1
#
_entry.id   AF-A0AA92HHL2-F1
#
_cell.length_a   1.000
_cell.length_b   1.000
_cell.length_c   1.000
_cell.angle_alpha   90.00
_cell.angle_beta   90.00
_cell.angle_gamma   90.00
#
_symmetry.space_group_name_H-M   'P 1'
#
loop_
_entity.id
_entity.type
_entity.pdbx_description
1 polymer ?
#
loop_
_entity_poly.entity_id
_entity_poly.type
_entity_poly.pdbx_seq_one_letter_code
_entity_poly.pdbx_strand_id
1 'polypeptide(L)'
;MTTIAGIASSDTTFSILVSVIEFIDAEKGTAYIDTLNNAAADLTVFAPTNAAFGQLATDLGFAGDAADTLAVTEFLTTLGADTLEAVVTYHVSVGTQSSGDIAAAGSVTTLQGGIIDASELPTLGDNEPDLIDPSLIATDIMADNGVVHVIDRVLLPIDLPDNDAPTVTGLVLETSGAEGFDGNGADFDILRDSVIAADLAGVLDDDTQDFTVFAPTDSAFVGLSQTLGYEGSDEAGAFGHLVDALRLLNEGNDPIELLSTVLTYHVAGQSLQASQVIATGEVETLQGGTLTLDGLSLVDADPDLSNPNLIATDLQASNGVVHVLDGVLLPVDLLPTDGANDVDFVIADDGRDFLRTGRDNDLIDAKGGKDLVFAGAGDDLVLAGAQRDKVFGGRGNDTLKGEAGSDFIKGGRGNDLIDGGKGNDYLFGGRGADTFVFAEDDGHDLIVGFRSGKDKIDLSAYGFESFDEIEGAISERGFRTEIDLDDTEITLLGLRGHSLDEGDFIL
;
A
#
# COMPACT_ATOMS: atom_id res chain seq x y z
N MET A 1 36.01 -33.24 23.84
CA MET A 1 34.97 -32.43 24.48
C MET A 1 34.94 -31.12 23.74
N THR A 2 33.79 -30.77 23.19
CA THR A 2 33.60 -29.59 22.35
C THR A 2 32.78 -28.61 23.18
N THR A 3 33.46 -27.75 23.92
CA THR A 3 32.83 -26.69 24.73
C THR A 3 32.40 -25.53 23.81
N ILE A 4 31.54 -24.63 24.30
CA ILE A 4 31.12 -23.43 23.57
C ILE A 4 32.32 -22.61 23.09
N ALA A 5 33.28 -22.32 23.97
CA ALA A 5 34.50 -21.62 23.58
C ALA A 5 35.41 -22.44 22.64
N GLY A 6 35.35 -23.77 22.71
CA GLY A 6 36.00 -24.65 21.73
C GLY A 6 35.39 -24.56 20.34
N ILE A 7 34.06 -24.39 20.24
CA ILE A 7 33.35 -24.16 18.97
C ILE A 7 33.80 -22.81 18.40
N ALA A 8 33.66 -21.72 19.17
CA ALA A 8 33.99 -20.37 18.73
C ALA A 8 35.46 -20.21 18.30
N SER A 9 36.41 -20.80 19.02
CA SER A 9 37.84 -20.72 18.68
C SER A 9 38.26 -21.59 17.49
N SER A 10 37.48 -22.60 17.14
CA SER A 10 37.75 -23.47 16.00
C SER A 10 37.16 -22.97 14.68
N ASP A 11 36.23 -22.02 14.76
CA ASP A 11 35.49 -21.49 13.62
C ASP A 11 35.89 -20.04 13.35
N THR A 12 36.42 -19.78 12.16
CA THR A 12 36.88 -18.46 11.75
C THR A 12 35.76 -17.44 11.64
N THR A 13 34.49 -17.86 11.59
CA THR A 13 33.33 -16.95 11.54
C THR A 13 33.11 -16.19 12.86
N PHE A 14 33.71 -16.63 13.97
CA PHE A 14 33.57 -15.99 15.29
C PHE A 14 34.88 -15.32 15.79
N SER A 15 35.85 -15.09 14.90
CA SER A 15 37.15 -14.54 15.29
C SER A 15 37.06 -13.17 15.97
N ILE A 16 36.12 -12.32 15.58
CA ILE A 16 35.89 -11.02 16.23
C ILE A 16 35.33 -11.24 17.64
N LEU A 17 34.31 -12.10 17.80
CA LEU A 17 33.74 -12.46 19.10
C LEU A 17 34.81 -12.95 20.08
N VAL A 18 35.67 -13.87 19.64
CA VAL A 18 36.78 -14.40 20.45
C VAL A 18 37.75 -13.28 20.85
N SER A 19 38.13 -12.42 19.91
CA SER A 19 39.05 -11.31 20.17
C SER A 19 38.48 -10.27 21.15
N VAL A 20 37.18 -9.99 21.06
CA VAL A 20 36.47 -9.10 21.99
C VAL A 20 36.47 -9.67 23.41
N ILE A 21 36.19 -10.97 23.55
CA ILE A 21 36.22 -11.64 24.87
C ILE A 21 37.64 -11.62 25.45
N GLU A 22 38.67 -11.91 24.63
CA GLU A 22 40.08 -11.85 25.07
C GLU A 22 40.48 -10.45 25.54
N PHE A 23 40.02 -9.40 24.85
CA PHE A 23 40.23 -8.01 25.26
C PHE A 23 39.58 -7.70 26.62
N ILE A 24 38.32 -8.10 26.82
CA ILE A 24 37.62 -7.92 28.09
C ILE A 24 38.37 -8.62 29.22
N ASP A 25 38.75 -9.89 29.04
CA ASP A 25 39.47 -10.67 30.05
C ASP A 25 40.83 -10.02 30.41
N ALA A 26 41.54 -9.47 29.43
CA ALA A 26 42.80 -8.76 29.64
C ALA A 26 42.63 -7.46 30.44
N GLU A 27 41.62 -6.64 30.12
CA GLU A 27 41.41 -5.33 30.75
C GLU A 27 40.71 -5.43 32.13
N LYS A 28 39.77 -6.36 32.29
CA LYS A 28 39.00 -6.55 33.52
C LYS A 28 39.63 -7.54 34.50
N GLY A 29 40.56 -8.36 34.03
CA GLY A 29 41.09 -9.49 34.82
C GLY A 29 40.03 -10.55 35.10
N THR A 30 39.04 -10.66 34.22
CA THR A 30 38.00 -11.70 34.26
C THR A 30 38.49 -12.98 33.58
N ALA A 31 37.66 -14.02 33.61
CA ALA A 31 37.92 -15.28 32.93
C ALA A 31 36.63 -15.77 32.25
N TYR A 32 36.07 -14.93 31.39
CA TYR A 32 34.88 -15.26 30.61
C TYR A 32 35.15 -16.47 29.71
N ILE A 33 36.34 -16.57 29.13
CA ILE A 33 36.76 -17.76 28.38
C ILE A 33 36.75 -19.03 29.26
N ASP A 34 37.17 -18.92 30.52
CA ASP A 34 37.14 -20.07 31.45
C ASP A 34 35.70 -20.46 31.82
N THR A 35 34.80 -19.47 31.91
CA THR A 35 33.38 -19.70 32.17
C THR A 35 32.71 -20.40 30.99
N LEU A 36 32.97 -19.94 29.76
CA LEU A 36 32.47 -20.57 28.52
C LEU A 36 33.16 -21.92 28.20
N ASN A 37 34.32 -22.20 28.80
CA ASN A 37 35.00 -23.51 28.73
C ASN A 37 34.67 -24.46 29.88
N ASN A 38 33.91 -24.01 30.88
CA ASN A 38 33.56 -24.86 32.01
C ASN A 38 32.59 -25.96 31.55
N ALA A 39 33.06 -27.20 31.50
CA ALA A 39 32.28 -28.36 31.08
C ALA A 39 31.06 -28.67 31.97
N ALA A 40 30.98 -28.08 33.17
CA ALA A 40 29.83 -28.18 34.06
C ALA A 40 28.86 -27.00 33.94
N ALA A 41 29.16 -26.01 33.10
CA ALA A 41 28.23 -24.94 32.78
C ALA A 41 27.07 -25.50 31.95
N ASP A 42 25.91 -24.87 32.11
CA ASP A 42 24.68 -25.18 31.40
C ASP A 42 24.18 -23.84 30.87
N LEU A 43 24.47 -23.56 29.59
CA LEU A 43 24.33 -22.23 28.99
C LEU A 43 23.67 -22.29 27.62
N THR A 44 22.99 -21.20 27.25
CA THR A 44 22.63 -20.88 25.87
C THR A 44 23.42 -19.66 25.44
N VAL A 45 24.05 -19.71 24.26
CA VAL A 45 24.79 -18.58 23.68
C VAL A 45 24.24 -18.23 22.31
N PHE A 46 23.89 -16.95 22.13
CA PHE A 46 23.62 -16.36 20.84
C PHE A 46 24.95 -15.82 20.29
N ALA A 47 25.52 -16.47 19.29
CA ALA A 47 26.85 -16.17 18.78
C ALA A 47 26.74 -15.30 17.51
N PRO A 48 27.06 -13.98 17.60
CA PRO A 48 27.12 -13.12 16.42
C PRO A 48 28.33 -13.48 15.55
N THR A 49 28.10 -13.51 14.25
CA THR A 49 29.16 -13.75 13.26
C THR A 49 30.10 -12.54 13.10
N ASN A 50 31.22 -12.71 12.41
CA ASN A 50 32.07 -11.58 12.04
C ASN A 50 31.34 -10.53 11.18
N ALA A 51 30.41 -10.97 10.33
CA ALA A 51 29.60 -10.05 9.52
C ALA A 51 28.67 -9.21 10.40
N ALA A 52 28.09 -9.83 11.45
CA ALA A 52 27.28 -9.12 12.45
C ALA A 52 28.05 -7.98 13.12
N PHE A 53 29.29 -8.23 13.54
CA PHE A 53 30.14 -7.19 14.12
C PHE A 53 30.60 -6.15 13.11
N GLY A 54 30.83 -6.53 11.86
CA GLY A 54 31.13 -5.59 10.78
C GLY A 54 29.98 -4.62 10.53
N GLN A 55 28.74 -5.12 10.56
CA GLN A 55 27.53 -4.30 10.45
C GLN A 55 27.41 -3.34 11.63
N LEU A 56 27.47 -3.84 12.87
CA LEU A 56 27.44 -2.99 14.06
C LEU A 56 28.52 -1.90 14.03
N ALA A 57 29.74 -2.22 13.58
CA ALA A 57 30.79 -1.22 13.46
C ALA A 57 30.42 -0.12 12.46
N THR A 58 29.83 -0.50 11.32
CA THR A 58 29.35 0.45 10.30
C THR A 58 28.25 1.34 10.85
N ASP A 59 27.28 0.75 11.57
CA ASP A 59 26.16 1.46 12.21
C ASP A 59 26.68 2.47 13.26
N LEU A 60 27.78 2.14 13.96
CA LEU A 60 28.51 3.03 14.88
C LEU A 60 29.46 4.04 14.20
N GLY A 61 29.43 4.16 12.87
CA GLY A 61 30.21 5.15 12.12
C GLY A 61 31.63 4.73 11.73
N PHE A 62 31.94 3.43 11.70
CA PHE A 62 33.22 2.94 11.19
C PHE A 62 33.35 3.14 9.68
N ALA A 63 34.33 3.96 9.27
CA ALA A 63 34.58 4.27 7.86
C ALA A 63 35.53 3.29 7.14
N GLY A 64 35.92 2.18 7.79
CA GLY A 64 36.82 1.17 7.21
C GLY A 64 36.09 0.07 6.45
N ASP A 65 36.82 -0.99 6.08
CA ASP A 65 36.22 -2.18 5.46
C ASP A 65 35.58 -3.06 6.53
N ALA A 66 34.25 -3.18 6.53
CA ALA A 66 33.49 -4.00 7.48
C ALA A 66 33.82 -5.50 7.40
N ALA A 67 34.42 -5.98 6.31
CA ALA A 67 34.88 -7.36 6.18
C ALA A 67 36.28 -7.59 6.79
N ASP A 68 37.03 -6.53 7.09
CA ASP A 68 38.35 -6.63 7.74
C ASP A 68 38.19 -6.84 9.25
N THR A 69 38.19 -8.11 9.65
CA THR A 69 38.05 -8.53 11.05
C THR A 69 39.02 -7.86 12.02
N LEU A 70 40.24 -7.51 11.58
CA LEU A 70 41.23 -6.86 12.47
C LEU A 70 40.86 -5.39 12.67
N ALA A 71 40.51 -4.69 11.59
CA ALA A 71 40.15 -3.28 11.65
C ALA A 71 38.84 -3.06 12.42
N VAL A 72 37.86 -3.95 12.22
CA VAL A 72 36.60 -3.95 13.00
C VAL A 72 36.87 -4.21 14.48
N THR A 73 37.71 -5.19 14.82
CA THR A 73 38.06 -5.47 16.23
C THR A 73 38.76 -4.27 16.86
N GLU A 74 39.72 -3.65 16.18
CA GLU A 74 40.41 -2.45 16.68
C GLU A 74 39.42 -1.32 16.95
N PHE A 75 38.47 -1.07 16.04
CA PHE A 75 37.40 -0.10 16.24
C PHE A 75 36.51 -0.44 17.44
N LEU A 76 35.98 -1.65 17.53
CA LEU A 76 35.07 -2.04 18.62
C LEU A 76 35.73 -1.94 19.99
N THR A 77 37.02 -2.26 20.13
CA THR A 77 37.74 -2.11 21.41
C THR A 77 37.80 -0.67 21.92
N THR A 78 37.58 0.32 21.05
CA THR A 78 37.50 1.73 21.46
C THR A 78 36.24 2.06 22.27
N LEU A 79 35.18 1.24 22.18
CA LEU A 79 33.95 1.36 22.97
C LEU A 79 34.19 1.12 24.47
N GLY A 80 35.32 0.49 24.82
CA GLY A 80 35.72 0.19 26.18
C GLY A 80 35.20 -1.16 26.69
N ALA A 81 35.94 -1.73 27.65
CA ALA A 81 35.68 -3.06 28.16
C ALA A 81 34.35 -3.19 28.93
N ASP A 82 33.86 -2.14 29.58
CA ASP A 82 32.54 -2.16 30.27
C ASP A 82 31.38 -2.36 29.28
N THR A 83 31.39 -1.60 28.18
CA THR A 83 30.35 -1.68 27.14
C THR A 83 30.36 -3.05 26.47
N LEU A 84 31.54 -3.51 26.06
CA LEU A 84 31.69 -4.81 25.41
C LEU A 84 31.35 -5.98 26.36
N GLU A 85 31.65 -5.86 27.65
CA GLU A 85 31.23 -6.84 28.66
C GLU A 85 29.71 -6.91 28.78
N ALA A 86 29.02 -5.77 28.80
CA ALA A 86 27.55 -5.73 28.81
C ALA A 86 26.97 -6.40 27.56
N VAL A 87 27.51 -6.12 26.37
CA VAL A 87 27.08 -6.74 25.11
C VAL A 87 27.32 -8.26 25.14
N VAL A 88 28.54 -8.72 25.47
CA VAL A 88 28.86 -10.15 25.50
C VAL A 88 28.02 -10.91 26.52
N THR A 89 27.78 -10.34 27.70
CA THR A 89 26.95 -10.99 28.74
C THR A 89 25.45 -10.96 28.41
N TYR A 90 25.01 -10.05 27.55
CA TYR A 90 23.65 -10.02 27.01
C TYR A 90 23.39 -11.19 26.04
N HIS A 91 24.42 -11.68 25.34
CA HIS A 91 24.31 -12.82 24.42
C HIS A 91 24.26 -14.20 25.10
N VAL A 92 24.34 -14.26 26.42
CA VAL A 92 24.44 -15.52 27.16
C VAL A 92 23.29 -15.65 28.15
N SER A 93 22.65 -16.81 28.19
CA SER A 93 21.62 -17.18 29.18
C SER A 93 22.05 -18.42 29.97
N VAL A 94 21.54 -18.54 31.19
CA VAL A 94 21.61 -19.78 31.98
C VAL A 94 20.66 -20.84 31.42
N GLY A 95 21.07 -22.10 31.52
CA GLY A 95 20.34 -23.27 31.06
C GLY A 95 20.47 -23.51 29.56
N THR A 96 20.59 -24.78 29.16
CA THR A 96 20.52 -25.20 27.76
C THR A 96 19.08 -25.09 27.27
N GLN A 97 18.83 -24.20 26.33
CA GLN A 97 17.51 -23.95 25.71
C GLN A 97 17.61 -24.13 24.21
N SER A 98 16.92 -25.14 23.67
CA SER A 98 16.81 -25.32 22.23
C SER A 98 16.00 -24.19 21.59
N SER A 99 16.07 -24.05 20.26
CA SER A 99 15.24 -23.09 19.51
C SER A 99 13.74 -23.29 19.78
N GLY A 100 13.30 -24.55 19.92
CA GLY A 100 11.93 -24.89 20.28
C GLY A 100 11.55 -24.51 21.72
N ASP A 101 12.49 -24.59 22.66
CA ASP A 101 12.27 -24.14 24.05
C ASP A 101 12.15 -22.61 24.11
N ILE A 102 13.00 -21.91 23.36
CA ILE A 102 13.01 -20.45 23.24
C ILE A 102 11.68 -19.97 22.62
N ALA A 103 11.27 -20.57 21.49
CA ALA A 103 9.99 -20.28 20.84
C ALA A 103 8.80 -20.46 21.79
N ALA A 104 8.83 -21.52 22.61
CA ALA A 104 7.77 -21.81 23.56
C ALA A 104 7.76 -20.85 24.77
N ALA A 105 8.92 -20.33 25.16
CA ALA A 105 9.05 -19.36 26.25
C ALA A 105 8.72 -17.93 25.81
N GLY A 106 8.94 -17.59 24.54
CA GLY A 106 8.72 -16.27 23.96
C GLY A 106 9.69 -15.18 24.44
N SER A 107 10.64 -15.51 25.32
CA SER A 107 11.67 -14.58 25.80
C SER A 107 12.82 -15.33 26.47
N VAL A 108 13.99 -14.70 26.53
CA VAL A 108 15.19 -15.25 27.17
C VAL A 108 15.81 -14.23 28.11
N THR A 109 15.97 -14.59 29.40
CA THR A 109 16.68 -13.75 30.37
C THR A 109 18.18 -13.97 30.27
N THR A 110 18.93 -12.88 30.06
CA THR A 110 20.37 -12.91 29.84
C THR A 110 21.17 -12.89 31.16
N LEU A 111 22.45 -13.23 31.12
CA LEU A 111 23.36 -13.14 32.26
C LEU A 111 23.57 -11.69 32.72
N GLN A 112 23.50 -10.75 31.78
CA GLN A 112 23.51 -9.31 32.05
C GLN A 112 22.27 -8.87 32.86
N GLY A 113 21.17 -9.61 32.76
CA GLY A 113 19.91 -9.39 33.47
C GLY A 113 18.79 -8.80 32.61
N GLY A 114 19.09 -8.42 31.36
CA GLY A 114 18.09 -8.00 30.38
C GLY A 114 17.33 -9.18 29.75
N ILE A 115 16.39 -8.85 28.86
CA ILE A 115 15.48 -9.81 28.22
C ILE A 115 15.64 -9.68 26.71
N ILE A 116 15.92 -10.80 26.05
CA ILE A 116 15.79 -10.92 24.59
C ILE A 116 14.34 -11.35 24.33
N ASP A 117 13.61 -10.59 23.51
CA ASP A 117 12.30 -11.00 23.02
C ASP A 117 12.50 -12.08 21.95
N ALA A 118 11.80 -13.20 22.10
CA ALA A 118 11.86 -14.31 21.15
C ALA A 118 10.45 -14.80 20.79
N SER A 119 9.45 -13.93 20.91
CA SER A 119 8.06 -14.22 20.57
C SER A 119 7.86 -14.34 19.05
N GLU A 120 8.74 -13.73 18.25
CA GLU A 120 8.63 -13.65 16.79
C GLU A 120 9.81 -14.30 16.04
N LEU A 121 10.27 -15.46 16.52
CA LEU A 121 11.34 -16.20 15.86
C LEU A 121 11.08 -16.39 14.34
N PRO A 122 12.13 -16.27 13.50
CA PRO A 122 13.55 -16.32 13.82
C PRO A 122 14.16 -15.01 14.35
N THR A 123 13.42 -13.90 14.36
CA THR A 123 13.89 -12.60 14.84
C THR A 123 13.93 -12.53 16.37
N LEU A 124 14.91 -11.81 16.91
CA LEU A 124 15.17 -11.67 18.34
C LEU A 124 15.21 -10.19 18.72
N GLY A 125 14.17 -9.69 19.38
CA GLY A 125 14.12 -8.30 19.83
C GLY A 125 15.10 -8.01 20.97
N ASP A 126 15.74 -6.85 20.93
CA ASP A 126 16.60 -6.35 21.99
C ASP A 126 16.20 -4.96 22.50
N ASN A 127 17.13 -4.22 23.11
CA ASN A 127 16.85 -2.90 23.69
C ASN A 127 17.28 -1.75 22.76
N GLU A 128 17.70 -2.04 21.54
CA GLU A 128 18.07 -1.09 20.49
C GLU A 128 16.95 -1.01 19.45
N PRO A 129 16.06 -0.02 19.50
CA PRO A 129 14.92 0.08 18.58
C PRO A 129 15.31 0.61 17.19
N ASP A 130 16.45 1.29 17.08
CA ASP A 130 16.84 2.02 15.86
C ASP A 130 17.70 1.19 14.90
N LEU A 131 18.09 -0.02 15.29
CA LEU A 131 18.76 -0.99 14.43
C LEU A 131 17.86 -2.21 14.19
N ILE A 132 18.04 -2.82 13.02
CA ILE A 132 17.34 -4.06 12.65
C ILE A 132 17.68 -5.15 13.68
N ASP A 133 16.66 -5.79 14.24
CA ASP A 133 16.88 -6.84 15.23
C ASP A 133 17.63 -8.05 14.65
N PRO A 134 18.45 -8.73 15.47
CA PRO A 134 19.12 -9.96 15.06
C PRO A 134 18.17 -11.12 14.73
N SER A 135 18.54 -11.92 13.74
CA SER A 135 17.83 -13.15 13.37
C SER A 135 18.68 -14.40 13.60
N LEU A 136 18.01 -15.50 13.97
CA LEU A 136 18.61 -16.83 14.09
C LEU A 136 18.91 -17.43 12.71
N ILE A 137 20.20 -17.59 12.38
CA ILE A 137 20.64 -18.16 11.09
C ILE A 137 21.12 -19.62 11.18
N ALA A 138 21.51 -20.09 12.38
CA ALA A 138 21.75 -21.50 12.64
C ALA A 138 21.44 -21.83 14.10
N THR A 139 20.59 -22.82 14.35
CA THR A 139 20.14 -23.14 15.71
C THR A 139 20.66 -24.49 16.20
N ASP A 140 20.59 -24.68 17.52
CA ASP A 140 20.75 -25.97 18.19
C ASP A 140 22.13 -26.62 18.00
N ILE A 141 23.19 -25.82 17.93
CA ILE A 141 24.56 -26.32 17.85
C ILE A 141 24.98 -26.80 19.24
N MET A 142 24.95 -28.12 19.44
CA MET A 142 25.24 -28.75 20.72
C MET A 142 26.71 -28.65 21.11
N ALA A 143 26.96 -28.15 22.33
CA ALA A 143 28.23 -28.21 23.03
C ALA A 143 28.12 -29.11 24.26
N ASP A 144 29.25 -29.54 24.82
CA ASP A 144 29.23 -30.35 26.05
C ASP A 144 28.73 -29.58 27.28
N ASN A 145 28.71 -28.24 27.21
CA ASN A 145 28.33 -27.33 28.30
C ASN A 145 27.21 -26.37 27.92
N GLY A 146 26.40 -26.72 26.93
CA GLY A 146 25.28 -25.88 26.51
C GLY A 146 24.88 -26.04 25.05
N VAL A 147 24.26 -24.98 24.52
CA VAL A 147 23.86 -24.86 23.12
C VAL A 147 24.26 -23.49 22.57
N VAL A 148 24.63 -23.46 21.29
CA VAL A 148 24.93 -22.24 20.56
C VAL A 148 23.89 -22.04 19.45
N HIS A 149 23.35 -20.84 19.37
CA HIS A 149 22.55 -20.36 18.26
C HIS A 149 23.32 -19.24 17.57
N VAL A 150 23.46 -19.28 16.26
CA VAL A 150 24.19 -18.27 15.49
C VAL A 150 23.22 -17.20 15.04
N ILE A 151 23.61 -15.93 15.23
CA ILE A 151 22.84 -14.75 14.84
C ILE A 151 23.61 -13.91 13.82
N ASP A 152 22.87 -13.20 12.97
CA ASP A 152 23.41 -12.37 11.88
C ASP A 152 23.68 -10.90 12.27
N ARG A 153 23.14 -10.44 13.39
CA ARG A 153 23.43 -9.12 14.01
C ARG A 153 23.80 -9.27 15.48
N VAL A 154 24.31 -8.21 16.09
CA VAL A 154 24.74 -8.20 17.49
C VAL A 154 23.56 -7.75 18.35
N LEU A 155 23.21 -8.51 19.38
CA LEU A 155 22.20 -8.12 20.35
C LEU A 155 22.72 -7.00 21.27
N LEU A 156 21.99 -5.91 21.39
CA LEU A 156 22.38 -4.73 22.14
C LEU A 156 21.57 -4.59 23.44
N PRO A 157 22.25 -4.44 24.61
CA PRO A 157 21.56 -4.36 25.90
C PRO A 157 21.00 -2.97 26.21
N ILE A 158 21.34 -1.97 25.40
CA ILE A 158 20.96 -0.56 25.55
C ILE A 158 20.76 0.03 24.16
N ASP A 159 19.87 1.01 24.11
CA ASP A 159 19.76 2.01 23.05
C ASP A 159 21.05 2.86 22.99
N LEU A 160 21.68 2.86 21.82
CA LEU A 160 22.89 3.58 21.52
C LEU A 160 22.53 5.08 21.32
N PRO A 161 23.38 6.01 21.79
CA PRO A 161 23.13 7.43 21.57
C PRO A 161 23.54 7.84 20.16
N ASP A 162 22.79 8.77 19.57
CA ASP A 162 23.08 9.45 18.30
C ASP A 162 22.92 8.56 17.03
N ASN A 163 22.22 7.42 17.12
CA ASN A 163 21.80 6.59 15.97
C ASN A 163 20.27 6.47 15.82
N ASP A 164 19.51 7.40 16.42
CA ASP A 164 18.05 7.43 16.35
C ASP A 164 17.57 7.37 14.89
N ALA A 165 16.71 6.41 14.56
CA ALA A 165 16.15 6.25 13.22
C ALA A 165 15.04 7.28 12.98
N PRO A 166 14.90 7.82 11.75
CA PRO A 166 13.73 8.63 11.42
C PRO A 166 12.44 7.82 11.55
N THR A 167 11.29 8.49 11.67
CA THR A 167 9.98 7.80 11.58
C THR A 167 9.82 7.19 10.19
N VAL A 168 8.83 6.31 10.00
CA VAL A 168 8.54 5.72 8.69
C VAL A 168 8.33 6.79 7.62
N THR A 169 7.55 7.85 7.91
CA THR A 169 7.42 8.94 6.94
C THR A 169 8.71 9.74 6.83
N GLY A 170 9.45 9.94 7.92
CA GLY A 170 10.76 10.57 7.92
C GLY A 170 11.75 9.87 7.01
N LEU A 171 11.77 8.53 7.00
CA LEU A 171 12.62 7.71 6.15
C LEU A 171 12.26 7.85 4.67
N VAL A 172 10.95 7.81 4.36
CA VAL A 172 10.44 8.05 3.00
C VAL A 172 10.79 9.47 2.56
N LEU A 173 10.62 10.48 3.43
CA LEU A 173 10.93 11.88 3.19
C LEU A 173 12.43 12.11 2.95
N GLU A 174 13.29 11.57 3.81
CA GLU A 174 14.74 11.69 3.69
C GLU A 174 15.24 11.04 2.39
N THR A 175 14.64 9.92 2.01
CA THR A 175 15.00 9.20 0.77
C THR A 175 14.48 9.92 -0.48
N SER A 176 13.30 10.55 -0.41
CA SER A 176 12.76 11.42 -1.48
C SER A 176 13.53 12.74 -1.63
N GLY A 177 14.30 13.14 -0.62
CA GLY A 177 14.93 14.45 -0.60
C GLY A 177 13.92 15.59 -0.41
N ALA A 178 14.36 16.81 -0.72
CA ALA A 178 13.57 18.04 -0.53
C ALA A 178 13.03 18.63 -1.84
N GLU A 179 13.30 17.97 -2.96
CA GLU A 179 12.85 18.42 -4.28
C GLU A 179 11.55 17.65 -4.59
N GLY A 180 10.51 18.33 -5.09
CA GLY A 180 9.34 17.61 -5.60
C GLY A 180 9.63 17.02 -6.98
N PHE A 181 8.81 16.08 -7.46
CA PHE A 181 8.95 15.35 -8.73
C PHE A 181 10.20 15.68 -9.56
N ASP A 182 11.31 15.01 -9.23
CA ASP A 182 12.63 15.29 -9.78
C ASP A 182 13.04 14.33 -10.92
N GLY A 183 12.23 13.30 -11.20
CA GLY A 183 12.43 12.31 -12.24
C GLY A 183 13.32 11.13 -11.84
N ASN A 184 13.69 11.00 -10.57
CA ASN A 184 14.44 9.88 -10.04
C ASN A 184 13.51 8.73 -9.61
N GLY A 185 13.23 7.82 -10.53
CA GLY A 185 12.33 6.69 -10.28
C GLY A 185 12.73 5.69 -9.18
N ALA A 186 13.84 5.88 -8.46
CA ALA A 186 14.25 5.05 -7.33
C ALA A 186 13.87 5.63 -5.96
N ASP A 187 13.41 6.87 -5.90
CA ASP A 187 12.92 7.47 -4.66
C ASP A 187 11.38 7.36 -4.56
N PHE A 188 10.77 8.24 -3.77
CA PHE A 188 9.42 8.07 -3.23
C PHE A 188 8.60 9.36 -3.26
N ASP A 189 8.86 10.28 -4.20
CA ASP A 189 8.11 11.54 -4.28
C ASP A 189 6.60 11.30 -4.46
N ILE A 190 6.22 10.34 -5.32
CA ILE A 190 4.81 10.01 -5.58
C ILE A 190 4.16 9.43 -4.32
N LEU A 191 4.85 8.53 -3.62
CA LEU A 191 4.34 7.93 -2.38
C LEU A 191 4.17 9.00 -1.29
N ARG A 192 5.16 9.86 -1.10
CA ARG A 192 5.11 10.98 -0.14
C ARG A 192 3.89 11.85 -0.39
N ASP A 193 3.73 12.33 -1.62
CA ASP A 193 2.66 13.27 -1.95
C ASP A 193 1.28 12.59 -1.85
N SER A 194 1.19 11.30 -2.14
CA SER A 194 -0.01 10.49 -1.95
C SER A 194 -0.40 10.35 -0.47
N VAL A 195 0.57 10.04 0.40
CA VAL A 195 0.36 9.93 1.86
C VAL A 195 -0.09 11.26 2.47
N ILE A 196 0.49 12.38 2.00
CA ILE A 196 0.09 13.73 2.43
C ILE A 196 -1.33 14.05 1.95
N ALA A 197 -1.65 13.76 0.68
CA ALA A 197 -2.98 14.01 0.12
C ALA A 197 -4.09 13.23 0.85
N ALA A 198 -3.81 12.00 1.26
CA ALA A 198 -4.72 11.14 2.02
C ALA A 198 -4.77 11.44 3.53
N ASP A 199 -4.05 12.45 4.03
CA ASP A 199 -3.94 12.80 5.46
C ASP A 199 -3.45 11.61 6.34
N LEU A 200 -2.61 10.74 5.78
CA LEU A 200 -2.08 9.55 6.46
C LEU A 200 -0.73 9.79 7.15
N ALA A 201 -0.04 10.90 6.85
CA ALA A 201 1.28 11.18 7.41
C ALA A 201 1.29 11.14 8.95
N GLY A 202 0.30 11.78 9.59
CA GLY A 202 0.19 11.77 11.05
C GLY A 202 -0.13 10.41 11.66
N VAL A 203 -0.74 9.49 10.89
CA VAL A 203 -1.00 8.11 11.32
C VAL A 203 0.29 7.29 11.25
N LEU A 204 1.06 7.46 10.18
CA LEU A 204 2.32 6.74 9.95
C LEU A 204 3.50 7.28 10.76
N ASP A 205 3.36 8.45 11.38
CA ASP A 205 4.32 9.04 12.33
C ASP A 205 4.02 8.74 13.81
N ASP A 206 2.98 7.94 14.11
CA ASP A 206 2.66 7.56 15.48
C ASP A 206 3.77 6.66 16.05
N ASP A 207 4.50 7.16 17.05
CA ASP A 207 5.60 6.48 17.74
C ASP A 207 5.12 5.44 18.78
N THR A 208 3.81 5.34 18.97
CA THR A 208 3.19 4.36 19.87
C THR A 208 2.71 3.09 19.16
N GLN A 209 2.84 3.06 17.84
CA GLN A 209 2.42 1.96 16.99
C GLN A 209 3.58 1.50 16.13
N ASP A 210 3.63 0.18 15.92
CA ASP A 210 4.60 -0.45 15.05
C ASP A 210 3.98 -0.65 13.68
N PHE A 211 4.69 -0.23 12.63
CA PHE A 211 4.23 -0.39 11.26
C PHE A 211 5.22 -1.17 10.39
N THR A 212 4.68 -1.85 9.38
CA THR A 212 5.45 -2.29 8.22
C THR A 212 4.90 -1.58 7.02
N VAL A 213 5.72 -0.79 6.34
CA VAL A 213 5.32 -0.12 5.10
C VAL A 213 6.01 -0.79 3.91
N PHE A 214 5.19 -1.27 2.99
CA PHE A 214 5.64 -1.73 1.68
C PHE A 214 5.63 -0.54 0.73
N ALA A 215 6.74 0.18 0.62
CA ALA A 215 6.86 1.43 -0.12
C ALA A 215 7.18 1.19 -1.61
N PRO A 216 6.25 1.45 -2.55
CA PRO A 216 6.58 1.42 -3.97
C PRO A 216 7.46 2.61 -4.34
N THR A 217 8.48 2.36 -5.17
CA THR A 217 9.26 3.44 -5.78
C THR A 217 8.44 4.26 -6.79
N ASP A 218 8.95 5.43 -7.14
CA ASP A 218 8.34 6.27 -8.17
C ASP A 218 8.25 5.57 -9.54
N SER A 219 9.25 4.76 -9.90
CA SER A 219 9.18 3.96 -11.13
C SER A 219 8.06 2.91 -11.10
N ALA A 220 7.68 2.41 -9.92
CA ALA A 220 6.56 1.50 -9.76
C ALA A 220 5.22 2.20 -10.05
N PHE A 221 5.03 3.42 -9.50
CA PHE A 221 3.84 4.22 -9.78
C PHE A 221 3.75 4.66 -11.24
N VAL A 222 4.87 5.07 -11.85
CA VAL A 222 4.93 5.37 -13.29
C VAL A 222 4.57 4.13 -14.11
N GLY A 223 5.07 2.96 -13.75
CA GLY A 223 4.75 1.68 -14.42
C GLY A 223 3.27 1.32 -14.32
N LEU A 224 2.65 1.47 -13.15
CA LEU A 224 1.21 1.29 -12.98
C LEU A 224 0.42 2.27 -13.85
N SER A 225 0.77 3.56 -13.81
CA SER A 225 0.13 4.60 -14.60
C SER A 225 0.19 4.29 -16.11
N GLN A 226 1.35 3.83 -16.60
CA GLN A 226 1.52 3.39 -18.00
C GLN A 226 0.64 2.19 -18.36
N THR A 227 0.45 1.27 -17.42
CA THR A 227 -0.44 0.11 -17.60
C THR A 227 -1.90 0.56 -17.71
N LEU A 228 -2.27 1.62 -16.97
CA LEU A 228 -3.57 2.30 -17.06
C LEU A 228 -3.66 3.31 -18.22
N GLY A 229 -2.75 3.25 -19.20
CA GLY A 229 -2.83 4.02 -20.44
C GLY A 229 -2.11 5.37 -20.47
N TYR A 230 -1.33 5.73 -19.44
CA TYR A 230 -0.48 6.93 -19.48
C TYR A 230 0.69 6.75 -20.47
N GLU A 231 0.79 7.62 -21.47
CA GLU A 231 1.86 7.54 -22.49
C GLU A 231 3.20 8.20 -22.06
N GLY A 232 3.19 8.94 -20.96
CA GLY A 232 4.37 9.66 -20.48
C GLY A 232 5.28 8.82 -19.58
N SER A 233 6.26 9.47 -18.97
CA SER A 233 7.23 8.83 -18.09
C SER A 233 7.72 9.73 -16.95
N ASP A 234 7.07 10.88 -16.76
CA ASP A 234 7.40 11.81 -15.68
C ASP A 234 6.49 11.57 -14.47
N GLU A 235 7.03 11.75 -13.27
CA GLU A 235 6.31 11.51 -12.02
C GLU A 235 5.07 12.39 -11.88
N ALA A 236 5.18 13.66 -12.25
CA ALA A 236 4.08 14.61 -12.16
C ALA A 236 2.88 14.19 -13.01
N GLY A 237 3.14 13.79 -14.26
CA GLY A 237 2.12 13.28 -15.17
C GLY A 237 1.58 11.92 -14.73
N ALA A 238 2.44 11.03 -14.24
CA ALA A 238 2.01 9.74 -13.70
C ALA A 238 1.09 9.89 -12.50
N PHE A 239 1.44 10.77 -11.54
CA PHE A 239 0.62 11.10 -10.38
C PHE A 239 -0.72 11.71 -10.80
N GLY A 240 -0.73 12.68 -11.71
CA GLY A 240 -1.97 13.25 -12.24
C GLY A 240 -2.88 12.20 -12.87
N HIS A 241 -2.32 11.31 -13.69
CA HIS A 241 -3.07 10.23 -14.33
C HIS A 241 -3.62 9.21 -13.33
N LEU A 242 -2.88 8.89 -12.27
CA LEU A 242 -3.36 8.02 -11.19
C LEU A 242 -4.52 8.66 -10.41
N VAL A 243 -4.46 9.98 -10.15
CA VAL A 243 -5.57 10.72 -9.53
C VAL A 243 -6.81 10.66 -10.42
N ASP A 244 -6.66 10.88 -11.72
CA ASP A 244 -7.77 10.78 -12.68
C ASP A 244 -8.33 9.35 -12.76
N ALA A 245 -7.47 8.33 -12.74
CA ALA A 245 -7.87 6.93 -12.72
C ALA A 245 -8.66 6.56 -11.46
N LEU A 246 -8.20 7.02 -10.27
CA LEU A 246 -8.91 6.81 -9.01
C LEU A 246 -10.26 7.54 -9.00
N ARG A 247 -10.33 8.74 -9.59
CA ARG A 247 -11.59 9.47 -9.76
C ARG A 247 -12.56 8.66 -10.63
N LEU A 248 -12.07 8.13 -11.74
CA LEU A 248 -12.85 7.31 -12.67
C LEU A 248 -13.33 6.00 -12.01
N LEU A 249 -12.46 5.31 -11.27
CA LEU A 249 -12.81 4.12 -10.47
C LEU A 249 -13.84 4.43 -9.37
N ASN A 250 -13.85 5.65 -8.85
CA ASN A 250 -14.87 6.12 -7.93
C ASN A 250 -16.08 6.75 -8.64
N GLU A 251 -16.33 6.40 -9.91
CA GLU A 251 -17.43 6.89 -10.74
C GLU A 251 -17.49 8.43 -10.86
N GLY A 252 -16.35 9.11 -10.87
CA GLY A 252 -16.25 10.57 -10.92
C GLY A 252 -16.20 11.27 -9.56
N ASN A 253 -16.37 10.53 -8.45
CA ASN A 253 -16.33 11.08 -7.10
C ASN A 253 -14.90 11.33 -6.60
N ASP A 254 -14.79 11.88 -5.38
CA ASP A 254 -13.52 12.21 -4.74
C ASP A 254 -12.59 10.98 -4.68
N PRO A 255 -11.37 11.05 -5.26
CA PRO A 255 -10.44 9.92 -5.28
C PRO A 255 -9.80 9.61 -3.91
N ILE A 256 -9.90 10.49 -2.91
CA ILE A 256 -9.19 10.36 -1.64
C ILE A 256 -9.56 9.10 -0.86
N GLU A 257 -10.81 8.63 -0.92
CA GLU A 257 -11.24 7.41 -0.24
C GLU A 257 -10.56 6.16 -0.83
N LEU A 258 -10.53 6.04 -2.16
CA LEU A 258 -9.84 4.94 -2.83
C LEU A 258 -8.32 5.05 -2.67
N LEU A 259 -7.77 6.27 -2.73
CA LEU A 259 -6.35 6.49 -2.45
C LEU A 259 -5.97 6.00 -1.05
N SER A 260 -6.75 6.37 -0.04
CA SER A 260 -6.55 5.94 1.35
C SER A 260 -6.64 4.42 1.47
N THR A 261 -7.57 3.79 0.76
CA THR A 261 -7.74 2.34 0.72
C THR A 261 -6.50 1.66 0.12
N VAL A 262 -5.99 2.13 -1.01
CA VAL A 262 -4.77 1.61 -1.64
C VAL A 262 -3.56 1.82 -0.74
N LEU A 263 -3.38 3.02 -0.18
CA LEU A 263 -2.23 3.31 0.68
C LEU A 263 -2.24 2.48 1.97
N THR A 264 -3.39 2.32 2.63
CA THR A 264 -3.49 1.48 3.84
C THR A 264 -3.37 -0.01 3.55
N TYR A 265 -3.54 -0.44 2.29
CA TYR A 265 -3.23 -1.80 1.84
C TYR A 265 -1.71 -2.05 1.73
N HIS A 266 -0.90 -1.01 1.65
CA HIS A 266 0.57 -1.11 1.68
C HIS A 266 1.15 -1.10 3.10
N VAL A 267 0.30 -1.03 4.14
CA VAL A 267 0.75 -0.89 5.52
C VAL A 267 0.22 -2.04 6.35
N ALA A 268 1.07 -2.68 7.16
CA ALA A 268 0.68 -3.61 8.21
C ALA A 268 0.82 -2.95 9.59
N GLY A 269 -0.08 -3.28 10.51
CA GLY A 269 -0.10 -2.74 11.89
C GLY A 269 0.85 -3.44 12.86
N GLN A 270 1.99 -3.92 12.36
CA GLN A 270 3.06 -4.58 13.12
C GLN A 270 4.39 -4.24 12.45
N SER A 271 5.49 -4.22 13.21
CA SER A 271 6.85 -4.14 12.66
C SER A 271 7.32 -5.53 12.28
N LEU A 272 7.42 -5.81 10.98
CA LEU A 272 7.77 -7.10 10.42
C LEU A 272 8.99 -6.95 9.53
N GLN A 273 10.09 -7.55 9.95
CA GLN A 273 11.26 -7.74 9.10
C GLN A 273 10.96 -8.74 7.98
N ALA A 274 11.72 -8.68 6.89
CA ALA A 274 11.54 -9.55 5.72
C ALA A 274 11.64 -11.03 6.09
N SER A 275 12.49 -11.39 7.07
CA SER A 275 12.55 -12.76 7.59
C SER A 275 11.22 -13.23 8.18
N GLN A 276 10.50 -12.34 8.89
CA GLN A 276 9.20 -12.60 9.50
C GLN A 276 8.08 -12.58 8.46
N VAL A 277 8.10 -11.62 7.53
CA VAL A 277 7.17 -11.56 6.40
C VAL A 277 7.25 -12.86 5.58
N ILE A 278 8.46 -13.34 5.27
CA ILE A 278 8.67 -14.60 4.54
C ILE A 278 8.26 -15.82 5.36
N ALA A 279 8.52 -15.83 6.68
CA ALA A 279 8.23 -16.98 7.55
C ALA A 279 6.73 -17.16 7.82
N THR A 280 5.99 -16.06 7.98
CA THR A 280 4.53 -16.06 8.16
C THR A 280 3.82 -16.46 6.87
N GLY A 281 4.35 -16.01 5.72
CA GLY A 281 3.80 -16.27 4.39
C GLY A 281 2.54 -15.47 4.06
N GLU A 282 1.97 -14.78 5.06
CA GLU A 282 0.79 -13.94 4.95
C GLU A 282 0.93 -12.73 5.89
N VAL A 283 0.55 -11.54 5.41
CA VAL A 283 0.58 -10.28 6.18
C VAL A 283 -0.80 -9.62 6.10
N GLU A 284 -1.39 -9.30 7.26
CA GLU A 284 -2.63 -8.53 7.34
C GLU A 284 -2.34 -7.02 7.24
N THR A 285 -3.05 -6.33 6.36
CA THR A 285 -2.87 -4.90 6.10
C THR A 285 -3.82 -4.06 6.97
N LEU A 286 -3.53 -2.78 7.15
CA LEU A 286 -4.39 -1.84 7.90
C LEU A 286 -5.76 -1.67 7.24
N GLN A 287 -5.83 -1.86 5.92
CA GLN A 287 -7.09 -1.86 5.18
C GLN A 287 -7.97 -3.09 5.51
N GLY A 288 -7.38 -4.17 6.06
CA GLY A 288 -8.04 -5.43 6.42
C GLY A 288 -7.91 -6.54 5.38
N GLY A 289 -7.09 -6.33 4.34
CA GLY A 289 -6.75 -7.34 3.34
C GLY A 289 -5.52 -8.17 3.74
N THR A 290 -5.24 -9.25 3.00
CA THR A 290 -4.09 -10.12 3.28
C THR A 290 -3.17 -10.19 2.07
N LEU A 291 -1.91 -9.84 2.26
CA LEU A 291 -0.84 -10.05 1.29
C LEU A 291 -0.29 -11.46 1.47
N THR A 292 -0.13 -12.21 0.39
CA THR A 292 0.52 -13.53 0.44
C THR A 292 1.86 -13.49 -0.26
N LEU A 293 2.80 -14.37 0.11
CA LEU A 293 4.15 -14.35 -0.45
C LEU A 293 4.44 -15.56 -1.34
N ASP A 294 5.09 -15.29 -2.47
CA ASP A 294 5.82 -16.28 -3.29
C ASP A 294 7.30 -15.89 -3.37
N GLY A 295 8.06 -16.26 -2.34
CA GLY A 295 9.47 -15.88 -2.20
C GLY A 295 9.62 -14.40 -1.83
N LEU A 296 10.16 -13.59 -2.74
CA LEU A 296 10.29 -12.12 -2.57
C LEU A 296 9.16 -11.35 -3.28
N SER A 297 8.22 -12.07 -3.91
CA SER A 297 7.08 -11.47 -4.59
C SER A 297 5.87 -11.45 -3.64
N LEU A 298 5.21 -10.30 -3.58
CA LEU A 298 3.97 -10.09 -2.83
C LEU A 298 2.80 -10.24 -3.80
N VAL A 299 1.94 -11.22 -3.52
CA VAL A 299 0.70 -11.44 -4.26
C VAL A 299 -0.37 -10.57 -3.62
N ASP A 300 -0.93 -9.66 -4.40
CA ASP A 300 -2.04 -8.80 -4.01
C ASP A 300 -3.38 -9.32 -4.55
N ALA A 301 -4.40 -8.46 -4.61
CA ALA A 301 -5.74 -8.85 -5.03
C ALA A 301 -5.96 -8.72 -6.55
N ASP A 302 -4.99 -8.21 -7.32
CA ASP A 302 -5.08 -8.04 -8.77
C ASP A 302 -4.32 -9.18 -9.47
N PRO A 303 -5.02 -10.16 -10.07
CA PRO A 303 -4.38 -11.30 -10.71
C PRO A 303 -3.84 -10.99 -12.11
N ASP A 304 -4.20 -9.84 -12.67
CA ASP A 304 -3.97 -9.48 -14.06
C ASP A 304 -2.68 -8.64 -14.21
N LEU A 305 -2.26 -7.98 -13.14
CA LEU A 305 -0.96 -7.33 -13.05
C LEU A 305 0.14 -8.26 -12.50
N SER A 306 1.39 -7.87 -12.75
CA SER A 306 2.54 -8.58 -12.19
C SER A 306 2.71 -8.22 -10.73
N ASN A 307 2.71 -9.24 -9.87
CA ASN A 307 2.96 -9.12 -8.44
C ASN A 307 4.24 -8.30 -8.13
N PRO A 308 4.16 -7.29 -7.24
CA PRO A 308 5.33 -6.53 -6.79
C PRO A 308 6.39 -7.41 -6.13
N ASN A 309 7.66 -7.02 -6.24
CA ASN A 309 8.80 -7.66 -5.59
C ASN A 309 9.47 -6.74 -4.58
N LEU A 310 9.96 -7.34 -3.50
CA LEU A 310 10.84 -6.69 -2.53
C LEU A 310 12.22 -6.46 -3.16
N ILE A 311 12.61 -5.20 -3.33
CA ILE A 311 13.90 -4.81 -3.92
C ILE A 311 14.91 -4.26 -2.90
N ALA A 312 14.42 -3.71 -1.79
CA ALA A 312 15.20 -3.45 -0.59
C ALA A 312 14.34 -3.80 0.63
N THR A 313 14.93 -4.41 1.65
CA THR A 313 14.20 -4.87 2.82
C THR A 313 14.79 -4.28 4.09
N ASP A 314 13.99 -4.30 5.15
CA ASP A 314 14.43 -4.05 6.51
C ASP A 314 15.03 -2.65 6.69
N LEU A 315 14.48 -1.63 6.03
CA LEU A 315 14.89 -0.26 6.32
C LEU A 315 14.25 0.17 7.64
N GLN A 316 15.08 0.30 8.67
CA GLN A 316 14.63 0.58 10.03
C GLN A 316 14.12 2.02 10.16
N ALA A 317 12.97 2.15 10.82
CA ALA A 317 12.40 3.41 11.27
C ALA A 317 12.14 3.33 12.78
N SER A 318 12.06 4.48 13.46
CA SER A 318 11.81 4.51 14.91
C SER A 318 10.45 3.96 15.33
N ASN A 319 9.51 3.83 14.39
CA ASN A 319 8.17 3.28 14.62
C ASN A 319 7.82 2.14 13.64
N GLY A 320 8.83 1.40 13.16
CA GLY A 320 8.59 0.24 12.32
C GLY A 320 9.68 -0.09 11.30
N VAL A 321 9.27 -0.76 10.23
CA VAL A 321 10.15 -1.19 9.12
C VAL A 321 9.56 -0.78 7.78
N VAL A 322 10.42 -0.38 6.85
CA VAL A 322 10.05 -0.13 5.46
C VAL A 322 10.71 -1.16 4.55
N HIS A 323 9.88 -1.77 3.70
CA HIS A 323 10.32 -2.60 2.58
C HIS A 323 10.01 -1.89 1.27
N VAL A 324 10.97 -1.85 0.36
CA VAL A 324 10.85 -1.15 -0.91
C VAL A 324 10.35 -2.11 -2.00
N LEU A 325 9.36 -1.67 -2.78
CA LEU A 325 8.75 -2.44 -3.86
C LEU A 325 9.02 -1.85 -5.25
N ASP A 326 9.12 -2.75 -6.25
CA ASP A 326 9.14 -2.41 -7.68
C ASP A 326 7.75 -2.33 -8.34
N GLY A 327 6.69 -2.52 -7.55
CA GLY A 327 5.29 -2.49 -8.00
C GLY A 327 4.37 -1.90 -6.92
N VAL A 328 3.17 -1.51 -7.33
CA VAL A 328 2.12 -1.00 -6.42
C VAL A 328 1.17 -2.15 -6.08
N LEU A 329 0.89 -2.35 -4.80
CA LEU A 329 -0.05 -3.35 -4.32
C LEU A 329 -1.50 -2.87 -4.50
N LEU A 330 -2.35 -3.71 -5.10
CA LEU A 330 -3.74 -3.36 -5.37
C LEU A 330 -4.71 -4.17 -4.48
N PRO A 331 -5.66 -3.50 -3.81
CA PRO A 331 -6.63 -4.16 -2.91
C PRO A 331 -7.81 -4.80 -3.66
N VAL A 332 -7.91 -4.56 -4.97
CA VAL A 332 -8.95 -5.08 -5.86
C VAL A 332 -8.35 -5.33 -7.24
N ASP A 333 -8.99 -6.23 -7.99
CA ASP A 333 -8.73 -6.45 -9.40
C ASP A 333 -9.20 -5.23 -10.22
N LEU A 334 -8.24 -4.47 -10.76
CA LEU A 334 -8.50 -3.23 -11.50
C LEU A 334 -8.76 -3.49 -12.99
N LEU A 335 -8.26 -4.59 -13.54
CA LEU A 335 -8.31 -4.91 -14.97
C LEU A 335 -8.86 -6.33 -15.20
N PRO A 336 -10.08 -6.65 -14.69
CA PRO A 336 -10.58 -8.01 -14.69
C PRO A 336 -10.60 -8.58 -16.11
N THR A 337 -9.71 -9.51 -16.41
CA THR A 337 -9.55 -10.04 -17.77
C THR A 337 -10.79 -10.85 -18.21
N ASP A 338 -11.61 -10.30 -19.11
CA ASP A 338 -12.82 -10.97 -19.61
C ASP A 338 -12.70 -11.57 -21.03
N GLY A 339 -11.61 -11.33 -21.75
CA GLY A 339 -11.48 -11.83 -23.12
C GLY A 339 -10.40 -11.17 -23.97
N ALA A 340 -10.64 -11.05 -25.27
CA ALA A 340 -9.70 -10.45 -26.21
C ALA A 340 -10.39 -9.39 -27.08
N ASN A 341 -10.10 -8.11 -26.79
CA ASN A 341 -10.14 -6.85 -27.57
C ASN A 341 -10.41 -5.66 -26.61
N ASP A 342 -9.73 -5.63 -25.47
CA ASP A 342 -10.03 -4.76 -24.32
C ASP A 342 -9.54 -3.32 -24.50
N VAL A 343 -10.35 -2.35 -24.07
CA VAL A 343 -9.89 -1.02 -23.69
C VAL A 343 -10.47 -0.70 -22.32
N ASP A 344 -9.89 -1.31 -21.29
CA ASP A 344 -10.41 -1.22 -19.91
C ASP A 344 -10.35 0.21 -19.35
N PHE A 345 -9.40 1.03 -19.82
CA PHE A 345 -9.19 2.41 -19.39
C PHE A 345 -8.90 3.36 -20.57
N VAL A 346 -9.58 4.50 -20.57
CA VAL A 346 -9.29 5.65 -21.43
C VAL A 346 -9.37 6.92 -20.60
N ILE A 347 -8.28 7.68 -20.54
CA ILE A 347 -8.28 9.03 -19.96
C ILE A 347 -7.74 9.97 -21.05
N ALA A 348 -8.62 10.83 -21.56
CA ALA A 348 -8.30 11.77 -22.63
C ALA A 348 -7.60 13.04 -22.10
N ASP A 349 -7.45 14.05 -22.97
CA ASP A 349 -6.95 15.38 -22.62
C ASP A 349 -8.09 16.42 -22.66
N ASP A 350 -7.80 17.71 -22.41
CA ASP A 350 -8.80 18.80 -22.46
C ASP A 350 -9.22 19.21 -23.90
N GLY A 351 -8.89 18.38 -24.89
CA GLY A 351 -8.91 18.67 -26.30
C GLY A 351 -10.26 18.44 -26.96
N ARG A 352 -10.26 17.72 -28.07
CA ARG A 352 -11.48 17.20 -28.67
C ARG A 352 -11.13 15.83 -29.13
N ASP A 353 -11.89 14.87 -28.64
CA ASP A 353 -11.56 13.48 -28.79
C ASP A 353 -12.63 12.70 -29.52
N PHE A 354 -12.14 11.68 -30.22
CA PHE A 354 -12.96 10.68 -30.87
C PHE A 354 -12.61 9.34 -30.25
N LEU A 355 -13.37 8.98 -29.22
CA LEU A 355 -13.15 7.79 -28.43
C LEU A 355 -14.05 6.68 -28.96
N ARG A 356 -13.48 5.50 -29.21
CA ARG A 356 -14.24 4.32 -29.59
C ARG A 356 -13.59 3.09 -29.00
N THR A 357 -14.29 2.47 -28.05
CA THR A 357 -13.86 1.28 -27.36
C THR A 357 -14.62 0.05 -27.89
N GLY A 358 -14.62 -1.04 -27.11
CA GLY A 358 -14.61 -2.40 -27.62
C GLY A 358 -15.91 -3.17 -27.44
N ARG A 359 -15.78 -4.32 -26.79
CA ARG A 359 -16.87 -5.23 -26.44
C ARG A 359 -16.88 -5.60 -24.96
N ASP A 360 -15.93 -5.03 -24.23
CA ASP A 360 -15.53 -5.38 -22.88
C ASP A 360 -15.92 -4.17 -22.01
N ASN A 361 -15.92 -4.31 -20.69
CA ASN A 361 -16.35 -3.21 -19.82
C ASN A 361 -15.28 -2.12 -19.80
N ASP A 362 -15.57 -0.97 -20.42
CA ASP A 362 -14.58 0.08 -20.61
C ASP A 362 -14.81 1.23 -19.59
N LEU A 363 -13.75 1.73 -18.95
CA LEU A 363 -13.75 2.93 -18.10
C LEU A 363 -13.20 4.12 -18.90
N ILE A 364 -14.01 5.16 -19.11
CA ILE A 364 -13.68 6.29 -19.97
C ILE A 364 -13.85 7.61 -19.24
N ASP A 365 -12.79 8.42 -19.17
CA ASP A 365 -12.83 9.84 -18.84
C ASP A 365 -12.40 10.67 -20.05
N ALA A 366 -13.35 11.39 -20.65
CA ALA A 366 -13.11 12.25 -21.79
C ALA A 366 -12.58 13.65 -21.41
N LYS A 367 -12.53 13.99 -20.12
CA LYS A 367 -12.07 15.29 -19.59
C LYS A 367 -12.72 16.49 -20.29
N GLY A 368 -12.02 17.61 -20.46
CA GLY A 368 -12.58 18.74 -21.18
C GLY A 368 -12.63 18.48 -22.68
N GLY A 369 -13.61 19.05 -23.38
CA GLY A 369 -13.54 18.97 -24.83
C GLY A 369 -14.86 19.10 -25.51
N LYS A 370 -15.01 18.53 -26.71
CA LYS A 370 -16.31 18.43 -27.39
C LYS A 370 -16.36 17.10 -28.07
N ASP A 371 -16.54 16.09 -27.26
CA ASP A 371 -16.05 14.76 -27.51
C ASP A 371 -17.14 13.91 -28.12
N LEU A 372 -16.67 12.86 -28.79
CA LEU A 372 -17.54 11.88 -29.40
C LEU A 372 -17.09 10.51 -28.94
N VAL A 373 -17.85 9.95 -28.01
CA VAL A 373 -17.56 8.70 -27.33
C VAL A 373 -18.51 7.60 -27.83
N PHE A 374 -17.93 6.46 -28.20
CA PHE A 374 -18.64 5.23 -28.53
C PHE A 374 -18.07 4.10 -27.65
N ALA A 375 -18.73 3.80 -26.54
CA ALA A 375 -18.26 2.80 -25.57
C ALA A 375 -18.44 1.35 -26.12
N GLY A 376 -19.50 1.13 -26.89
CA GLY A 376 -19.62 -0.04 -27.75
C GLY A 376 -20.46 -1.15 -27.14
N ALA A 377 -19.84 -2.15 -26.52
CA ALA A 377 -20.55 -3.19 -25.78
C ALA A 377 -19.72 -3.53 -24.55
N GLY A 378 -20.35 -4.08 -23.52
CA GLY A 378 -19.79 -4.09 -22.18
C GLY A 378 -20.69 -3.26 -21.29
N ASP A 379 -20.59 -3.44 -19.98
CA ASP A 379 -21.19 -2.56 -18.99
C ASP A 379 -20.19 -1.42 -18.75
N ASP A 380 -20.30 -0.36 -19.55
CA ASP A 380 -19.28 0.70 -19.66
C ASP A 380 -19.50 1.84 -18.66
N LEU A 381 -18.42 2.49 -18.19
CA LEU A 381 -18.49 3.76 -17.45
C LEU A 381 -17.92 4.89 -18.31
N VAL A 382 -18.69 5.95 -18.53
CA VAL A 382 -18.24 7.13 -19.27
C VAL A 382 -18.47 8.40 -18.47
N LEU A 383 -17.39 9.12 -18.18
CA LEU A 383 -17.39 10.52 -17.78
C LEU A 383 -17.10 11.36 -19.02
N ALA A 384 -18.10 12.07 -19.52
CA ALA A 384 -17.97 12.87 -20.74
C ALA A 384 -17.22 14.19 -20.51
N GLY A 385 -17.21 14.64 -19.25
CA GLY A 385 -16.43 15.78 -18.81
C GLY A 385 -17.03 17.13 -19.18
N ALA A 386 -16.19 18.08 -19.61
CA ALA A 386 -16.64 19.45 -19.79
C ALA A 386 -16.98 19.79 -21.25
N GLN A 387 -17.96 20.69 -21.38
CA GLN A 387 -18.47 21.40 -22.55
C GLN A 387 -19.64 20.77 -23.31
N ARG A 388 -19.43 20.02 -24.39
CA ARG A 388 -20.57 19.53 -25.17
C ARG A 388 -20.20 18.30 -25.95
N ASP A 389 -20.72 17.21 -25.43
CA ASP A 389 -20.24 15.89 -25.71
C ASP A 389 -21.35 15.04 -26.30
N LYS A 390 -20.93 13.97 -26.96
CA LYS A 390 -21.82 13.01 -27.61
C LYS A 390 -21.42 11.63 -27.18
N VAL A 391 -22.20 11.06 -26.29
CA VAL A 391 -21.94 9.76 -25.71
C VAL A 391 -22.93 8.74 -26.26
N PHE A 392 -22.39 7.60 -26.70
CA PHE A 392 -23.13 6.43 -27.11
C PHE A 392 -22.60 5.24 -26.30
N GLY A 393 -23.36 4.77 -25.31
CA GLY A 393 -23.01 3.61 -24.47
C GLY A 393 -22.95 2.34 -25.32
N GLY A 394 -24.10 1.80 -25.69
CA GLY A 394 -24.22 0.84 -26.77
C GLY A 394 -24.94 -0.43 -26.36
N ARG A 395 -24.23 -1.45 -25.88
CA ARG A 395 -24.80 -2.73 -25.46
C ARG A 395 -24.20 -3.16 -24.12
N GLY A 396 -25.02 -3.14 -23.08
CA GLY A 396 -24.67 -3.52 -21.73
C GLY A 396 -25.44 -2.58 -20.79
N ASN A 397 -25.22 -2.70 -19.50
CA ASN A 397 -25.77 -1.78 -18.52
C ASN A 397 -24.76 -0.67 -18.32
N ASP A 398 -24.88 0.39 -19.12
CA ASP A 398 -23.87 1.44 -19.16
C ASP A 398 -24.14 2.50 -18.07
N THR A 399 -23.09 3.05 -17.46
CA THR A 399 -23.15 4.25 -16.62
C THR A 399 -22.57 5.43 -17.38
N LEU A 400 -23.42 6.39 -17.76
CA LEU A 400 -23.05 7.49 -18.63
C LEU A 400 -23.31 8.83 -17.92
N LYS A 401 -22.24 9.58 -17.63
CA LYS A 401 -22.28 10.89 -16.98
C LYS A 401 -21.83 11.98 -17.94
N GLY A 402 -22.68 12.96 -18.21
CA GLY A 402 -22.37 14.13 -19.03
C GLY A 402 -21.48 15.16 -18.34
N GLU A 403 -21.49 15.16 -17.01
CA GLU A 403 -20.80 16.13 -16.14
C GLU A 403 -21.20 17.59 -16.38
N ALA A 404 -20.45 18.38 -17.15
CA ALA A 404 -20.75 19.81 -17.29
C ALA A 404 -20.85 20.18 -18.76
N GLY A 405 -22.02 20.51 -19.25
CA GLY A 405 -22.13 20.79 -20.67
C GLY A 405 -23.53 21.06 -21.19
N SER A 406 -23.85 20.47 -22.34
CA SER A 406 -25.19 20.50 -22.94
C SER A 406 -25.26 19.31 -23.88
N ASP A 407 -25.27 18.15 -23.27
CA ASP A 407 -24.75 16.92 -23.82
C ASP A 407 -25.81 16.12 -24.56
N PHE A 408 -25.33 15.21 -25.40
CA PHE A 408 -26.19 14.24 -26.05
C PHE A 408 -25.76 12.86 -25.57
N ILE A 409 -26.61 12.23 -24.76
CA ILE A 409 -26.31 10.93 -24.18
C ILE A 409 -27.34 9.90 -24.66
N LYS A 410 -26.81 8.80 -25.16
CA LYS A 410 -27.61 7.66 -25.60
C LYS A 410 -27.08 6.38 -24.96
N GLY A 411 -27.85 5.80 -24.04
CA GLY A 411 -27.58 4.51 -23.39
C GLY A 411 -27.47 3.39 -24.39
N GLY A 412 -28.59 2.85 -24.87
CA GLY A 412 -28.59 1.92 -26.00
C GLY A 412 -29.43 0.69 -25.73
N ARG A 413 -28.78 -0.43 -25.41
CA ARG A 413 -29.43 -1.67 -25.01
C ARG A 413 -28.84 -2.14 -23.70
N GLY A 414 -29.71 -2.61 -22.82
CA GLY A 414 -29.34 -2.93 -21.44
C GLY A 414 -29.95 -1.87 -20.53
N ASN A 415 -29.81 -2.05 -19.22
CA ASN A 415 -30.40 -1.18 -18.23
C ASN A 415 -29.39 -0.08 -17.89
N ASP A 416 -29.51 1.07 -18.56
CA ASP A 416 -28.50 2.11 -18.50
C ASP A 416 -28.78 3.09 -17.33
N LEU A 417 -27.72 3.55 -16.65
CA LEU A 417 -27.75 4.69 -15.73
C LEU A 417 -27.25 5.92 -16.50
N ILE A 418 -28.08 6.96 -16.59
CA ILE A 418 -27.78 8.16 -17.37
C ILE A 418 -27.91 9.39 -16.48
N ASP A 419 -26.81 10.11 -16.32
CA ASP A 419 -26.74 11.39 -15.64
C ASP A 419 -26.31 12.44 -16.69
N GLY A 420 -27.17 13.43 -16.95
CA GLY A 420 -26.83 14.54 -17.85
C GLY A 420 -25.78 15.46 -17.25
N GLY A 421 -25.83 15.61 -15.92
CA GLY A 421 -25.10 16.62 -15.18
C GLY A 421 -25.62 18.03 -15.46
N LYS A 422 -24.73 19.01 -15.33
CA LYS A 422 -25.06 20.42 -15.48
C LYS A 422 -25.23 20.78 -16.94
N GLY A 423 -26.36 21.38 -17.30
CA GLY A 423 -26.51 21.94 -18.64
C GLY A 423 -27.93 21.95 -19.16
N ASN A 424 -28.06 21.57 -20.44
CA ASN A 424 -29.35 21.38 -21.06
C ASN A 424 -29.18 20.21 -22.02
N ASP A 425 -29.51 19.03 -21.51
CA ASP A 425 -29.05 17.78 -22.08
C ASP A 425 -30.15 17.08 -22.86
N TYR A 426 -29.72 16.22 -23.78
CA TYR A 426 -30.57 15.42 -24.64
C TYR A 426 -30.32 13.94 -24.33
N LEU A 427 -31.22 13.34 -23.57
CA LEU A 427 -31.04 12.01 -22.98
C LEU A 427 -31.94 10.97 -23.64
N PHE A 428 -31.38 9.80 -23.94
CA PHE A 428 -32.10 8.67 -24.51
C PHE A 428 -31.59 7.34 -23.94
N GLY A 429 -32.36 6.71 -23.05
CA GLY A 429 -32.04 5.39 -22.48
C GLY A 429 -32.08 4.28 -23.54
N GLY A 430 -33.19 4.19 -24.27
CA GLY A 430 -33.30 3.22 -25.37
C GLY A 430 -33.96 1.92 -24.94
N ARG A 431 -33.23 0.79 -24.92
CA ARG A 431 -33.80 -0.53 -24.65
C ARG A 431 -33.29 -1.11 -23.33
N GLY A 432 -34.00 -0.87 -22.24
CA GLY A 432 -33.78 -1.57 -20.98
C GLY A 432 -34.82 -1.14 -19.97
N ALA A 433 -34.58 -1.38 -18.69
CA ALA A 433 -35.13 -0.51 -17.66
C ALA A 433 -34.05 0.52 -17.38
N ASP A 434 -34.23 1.73 -17.91
CA ASP A 434 -33.19 2.76 -17.93
C ASP A 434 -33.45 3.74 -16.76
N THR A 435 -32.41 4.23 -16.08
CA THR A 435 -32.53 5.17 -14.96
C THR A 435 -31.88 6.49 -15.33
N PHE A 436 -32.61 7.60 -15.19
CA PHE A 436 -32.13 8.96 -15.43
C PHE A 436 -31.96 9.67 -14.10
N VAL A 437 -30.73 10.07 -13.77
CA VAL A 437 -30.37 10.72 -12.51
C VAL A 437 -30.42 12.22 -12.68
N PHE A 438 -30.97 12.92 -11.68
CA PHE A 438 -30.96 14.38 -11.62
C PHE A 438 -30.60 14.88 -10.22
N ALA A 439 -29.85 15.97 -10.18
CA ALA A 439 -29.48 16.74 -9.02
C ALA A 439 -29.86 18.23 -9.19
N GLU A 440 -29.59 19.03 -8.16
CA GLU A 440 -29.73 20.49 -8.23
C GLU A 440 -28.75 21.08 -9.26
N ASP A 441 -29.16 22.15 -9.95
CA ASP A 441 -28.38 22.85 -10.98
C ASP A 441 -28.11 22.08 -12.29
N ASP A 442 -28.80 20.95 -12.54
CA ASP A 442 -28.69 20.20 -13.81
C ASP A 442 -29.27 20.95 -15.01
N GLY A 443 -30.17 21.91 -14.77
CA GLY A 443 -30.69 22.79 -15.80
C GLY A 443 -31.91 22.20 -16.53
N HIS A 444 -32.03 22.40 -17.86
CA HIS A 444 -33.26 22.01 -18.59
C HIS A 444 -33.02 20.84 -19.55
N ASP A 445 -33.45 19.66 -19.15
CA ASP A 445 -33.13 18.41 -19.84
C ASP A 445 -34.30 17.82 -20.60
N LEU A 446 -33.98 17.18 -21.72
CA LEU A 446 -34.95 16.55 -22.59
C LEU A 446 -34.70 15.04 -22.65
N ILE A 447 -35.60 14.28 -22.01
CA ILE A 447 -35.64 12.83 -22.16
C ILE A 447 -36.56 12.45 -23.32
N VAL A 448 -36.02 11.67 -24.26
CA VAL A 448 -36.79 11.14 -25.39
C VAL A 448 -37.01 9.64 -25.21
N GLY A 449 -38.27 9.20 -25.30
CA GLY A 449 -38.61 7.78 -25.33
C GLY A 449 -38.66 7.10 -23.97
N PHE A 450 -38.79 7.85 -22.88
CA PHE A 450 -39.11 7.32 -21.54
C PHE A 450 -40.35 6.42 -21.60
N ARG A 451 -40.33 5.32 -20.85
CA ARG A 451 -41.42 4.35 -20.75
C ARG A 451 -41.81 4.17 -19.30
N SER A 452 -42.94 4.77 -18.94
CA SER A 452 -43.53 4.57 -17.62
C SER A 452 -43.76 3.07 -17.31
N GLY A 453 -43.58 2.71 -16.05
CA GLY A 453 -43.59 1.37 -15.48
C GLY A 453 -42.34 0.54 -15.82
N LYS A 454 -41.32 1.16 -16.43
CA LYS A 454 -40.10 0.46 -16.85
C LYS A 454 -38.83 1.28 -16.63
N ASP A 455 -38.82 2.51 -17.14
CA ASP A 455 -37.72 3.45 -16.95
C ASP A 455 -37.95 4.24 -15.65
N LYS A 456 -36.89 4.78 -15.06
CA LYS A 456 -36.89 5.45 -13.77
C LYS A 456 -36.29 6.85 -13.85
N ILE A 457 -36.83 7.78 -13.06
CA ILE A 457 -36.22 9.08 -12.76
C ILE A 457 -35.74 9.02 -11.31
N ASP A 458 -34.44 9.17 -11.10
CA ASP A 458 -33.83 9.21 -9.79
C ASP A 458 -33.67 10.66 -9.33
N LEU A 459 -34.40 11.00 -8.27
CA LEU A 459 -34.39 12.30 -7.59
C LEU A 459 -33.92 12.18 -6.15
N SER A 460 -33.23 11.09 -5.80
CA SER A 460 -32.75 10.85 -4.43
C SER A 460 -31.84 11.96 -3.90
N ALA A 461 -31.16 12.69 -4.80
CA ALA A 461 -30.37 13.88 -4.46
C ALA A 461 -31.19 15.02 -3.83
N TYR A 462 -32.50 15.11 -4.12
CA TYR A 462 -33.40 16.12 -3.57
C TYR A 462 -33.96 15.75 -2.19
N GLY A 463 -33.83 14.48 -1.77
CA GLY A 463 -34.28 14.00 -0.47
C GLY A 463 -35.80 14.02 -0.26
N PHE A 464 -36.58 13.82 -1.33
CA PHE A 464 -38.04 13.73 -1.23
C PHE A 464 -38.46 12.43 -0.52
N GLU A 465 -39.39 12.50 0.42
CA GLU A 465 -39.79 11.29 1.17
C GLU A 465 -40.89 10.47 0.48
N SER A 466 -41.60 11.08 -0.48
CA SER A 466 -42.72 10.42 -1.17
C SER A 466 -43.14 11.11 -2.47
N PHE A 467 -43.84 10.38 -3.34
CA PHE A 467 -44.36 10.90 -4.61
C PHE A 467 -45.29 12.10 -4.47
N ASP A 468 -46.00 12.21 -3.33
CA ASP A 468 -46.90 13.34 -3.04
C ASP A 468 -46.15 14.69 -3.02
N GLU A 469 -44.85 14.69 -2.72
CA GLU A 469 -44.03 15.90 -2.68
C GLU A 469 -43.70 16.44 -4.09
N ILE A 470 -43.62 15.55 -5.08
CA ILE A 470 -43.29 15.90 -6.47
C ILE A 470 -44.50 15.95 -7.41
N GLU A 471 -45.67 15.42 -7.01
CA GLU A 471 -46.88 15.42 -7.85
C GLU A 471 -47.25 16.84 -8.32
N GLY A 472 -47.03 17.85 -7.47
CA GLY A 472 -47.30 19.26 -7.77
C GLY A 472 -46.34 19.89 -8.79
N ALA A 473 -45.14 19.33 -8.97
CA ALA A 473 -44.13 19.77 -9.94
C ALA A 473 -44.40 19.25 -11.36
N ILE A 474 -45.24 18.21 -11.49
CA ILE A 474 -45.51 17.55 -12.78
C ILE A 474 -46.64 18.29 -13.51
N SER A 475 -46.34 18.76 -14.72
CA SER A 475 -47.32 19.43 -15.59
C SER A 475 -47.34 18.86 -17.00
N GLU A 476 -48.50 18.96 -17.66
CA GLU A 476 -48.69 18.51 -19.04
C GLU A 476 -48.76 19.69 -20.01
N ARG A 477 -47.93 19.65 -21.06
CA ARG A 477 -47.93 20.64 -22.13
C ARG A 477 -47.98 19.98 -23.51
N GLY A 478 -49.18 19.56 -23.92
CA GLY A 478 -49.43 18.96 -25.22
C GLY A 478 -49.01 17.49 -25.29
N PHE A 479 -47.85 17.21 -25.89
CA PHE A 479 -47.25 15.85 -25.97
C PHE A 479 -45.96 15.75 -25.13
N ARG A 480 -45.85 16.62 -24.13
CA ARG A 480 -44.72 16.70 -23.21
C ARG A 480 -45.25 16.68 -21.78
N THR A 481 -44.49 16.03 -20.92
CA THR A 481 -44.57 16.17 -19.48
C THR A 481 -43.39 17.02 -19.06
N GLU A 482 -43.62 18.05 -18.25
CA GLU A 482 -42.59 18.94 -17.69
C GLU A 482 -42.61 18.72 -16.17
N ILE A 483 -41.46 18.44 -15.56
CA ILE A 483 -41.27 18.31 -14.11
C ILE A 483 -40.37 19.48 -13.70
N ASP A 484 -40.93 20.41 -12.93
CA ASP A 484 -40.26 21.66 -12.53
C ASP A 484 -39.78 21.54 -11.08
N LEU A 485 -38.46 21.37 -10.88
CA LEU A 485 -37.79 21.18 -9.59
C LEU A 485 -37.00 22.43 -9.19
N ASP A 486 -37.57 23.61 -9.47
CA ASP A 486 -36.98 24.94 -9.28
C ASP A 486 -35.83 25.24 -10.25
N ASP A 487 -34.60 24.84 -9.92
CA ASP A 487 -33.40 25.14 -10.73
C ASP A 487 -33.13 24.06 -11.81
N THR A 488 -33.87 22.95 -11.78
CA THR A 488 -33.84 21.88 -12.78
C THR A 488 -35.23 21.64 -13.37
N GLU A 489 -35.33 21.53 -14.70
CA GLU A 489 -36.57 21.22 -15.42
C GLU A 489 -36.39 19.97 -16.28
N ILE A 490 -37.16 18.91 -16.00
CA ILE A 490 -37.13 17.66 -16.76
C ILE A 490 -38.29 17.63 -17.75
N THR A 491 -37.98 17.62 -19.05
CA THR A 491 -38.98 17.45 -20.11
C THR A 491 -38.98 16.03 -20.66
N LEU A 492 -40.11 15.33 -20.52
CA LEU A 492 -40.33 14.02 -21.15
C LEU A 492 -41.11 14.17 -22.46
N LEU A 493 -40.50 13.78 -23.58
CA LEU A 493 -41.15 13.83 -24.90
C LEU A 493 -41.87 12.53 -25.26
N GLY A 494 -43.14 12.65 -25.66
CA GLY A 494 -43.93 11.52 -26.19
C GLY A 494 -44.76 10.77 -25.15
N LEU A 495 -44.77 11.26 -23.91
CA LEU A 495 -45.64 10.81 -22.83
C LEU A 495 -46.70 11.85 -22.50
N ARG A 496 -47.76 11.41 -21.82
CA ARG A 496 -48.76 12.30 -21.22
C ARG A 496 -48.58 12.20 -19.71
N GLY A 497 -48.40 13.30 -19.00
CA GLY A 497 -48.09 13.37 -17.56
C GLY A 497 -48.89 12.45 -16.64
N HIS A 498 -50.18 12.22 -16.88
CA HIS A 498 -51.00 11.27 -16.10
C HIS A 498 -50.60 9.80 -16.27
N SER A 499 -49.60 9.49 -17.09
CA SER A 499 -49.00 8.16 -17.15
C SER A 499 -47.94 7.94 -16.10
N LEU A 500 -47.43 8.97 -15.42
CA LEU A 500 -46.42 8.80 -14.39
C LEU A 500 -47.06 8.43 -13.04
N ASP A 501 -46.43 7.49 -12.32
CA ASP A 501 -46.78 7.13 -10.95
C ASP A 501 -45.54 6.95 -10.07
N GLU A 502 -45.71 6.67 -8.77
CA GLU A 502 -44.61 6.42 -7.82
C GLU A 502 -43.63 5.34 -8.32
N GLY A 503 -44.10 4.39 -9.13
CA GLY A 503 -43.31 3.35 -9.75
C GLY A 503 -42.37 3.84 -10.85
N ASP A 504 -42.40 5.12 -11.23
CA ASP A 504 -41.49 5.74 -12.20
C ASP A 504 -40.35 6.52 -11.55
N PHE A 505 -40.34 6.65 -10.22
CA PHE A 505 -39.37 7.44 -9.50
C PHE A 505 -38.52 6.60 -8.54
N ILE A 506 -37.36 7.14 -8.20
CA ILE A 506 -36.53 6.80 -7.02
C ILE A 506 -36.43 8.13 -6.24
N LEU A 507 -36.86 8.14 -4.99
CA LEU A 507 -37.00 9.32 -4.14
C LEU A 507 -36.18 9.15 -2.86
#